data_AF-A0A934EFD2-F1
#
_entry.id   AF-A0A934EFD2-F1
#
_cell.length_a   1.000
_cell.length_b   1.000
_cell.length_c   1.000
_cell.angle_alpha   90.00
_cell.angle_beta   90.00
_cell.angle_gamma   90.00
#
_symmetry.space_group_name_H-M   'P 1'
#
loop_
_entity.id
_entity.type
_entity.pdbx_description
1 polymer ?
#
loop_
_entity_poly.entity_id
_entity_poly.type
_entity_poly.pdbx_seq_one_letter_code
_entity_poly.pdbx_strand_id
1 'polypeptide(L)'
;REFYSVNVENKGSQFRSRDFFPEAVVGLMHGETKYIGEKRDLSIIPDIPKHRIAWIDGYGNIKTTVRQSEMKYTPGQPLRVTITGMKRIAYFTDGTFSVREGELAFAPGSSGAGDRFMELFLRGLSAWKEFGKPDIESEFGMERVE
;
A
#
# COMPACT_ATOMS: atom_id res chain seq x y z
N ARG A 1 -16.07 -9.62 14.67
CA ARG A 1 -14.87 -8.96 15.24
C ARG A 1 -15.36 -7.74 16.00
N GLU A 2 -14.84 -7.49 17.19
CA GLU A 2 -15.18 -6.29 17.94
C GLU A 2 -14.10 -5.23 17.77
N PHE A 3 -14.49 -3.97 17.78
CA PHE A 3 -13.59 -2.84 17.57
C PHE A 3 -13.79 -1.85 18.72
N TYR A 4 -12.70 -1.46 19.37
CA TYR A 4 -12.71 -0.61 20.56
C TYR A 4 -11.69 0.51 20.37
N SER A 5 -11.99 1.66 20.97
CA SER A 5 -10.98 2.70 21.19
C SER A 5 -10.01 2.27 22.28
N VAL A 6 -8.79 2.81 22.26
CA VAL A 6 -7.85 2.67 23.37
C VAL A 6 -8.16 3.76 24.40
N ASN A 7 -8.33 3.37 25.66
CA ASN A 7 -8.63 4.29 26.76
C ASN A 7 -7.34 4.99 27.24
N VAL A 8 -6.93 6.02 26.51
CA VAL A 8 -5.78 6.88 26.80
C VAL A 8 -6.10 8.34 26.53
N GLU A 9 -5.33 9.24 27.13
CA GLU A 9 -5.46 10.67 26.86
C GLU A 9 -5.18 11.01 25.39
N ASN A 10 -6.13 11.67 24.73
CA ASN A 10 -5.98 12.14 23.35
C ASN A 10 -5.56 13.61 23.26
N LYS A 11 -5.21 14.24 24.39
CA LYS A 11 -4.75 15.64 24.49
C LYS A 11 -3.67 15.77 25.56
N GLY A 12 -3.09 16.96 25.69
CA GLY A 12 -2.10 17.24 26.74
C GLY A 12 -0.65 16.88 26.40
N SER A 13 -0.39 16.21 25.27
CA SER A 13 0.96 16.01 24.75
C SER A 13 1.00 16.14 23.23
N GLN A 14 2.14 16.62 22.70
CA GLN A 14 2.48 16.56 21.28
C GLN A 14 3.03 15.18 20.88
N PHE A 15 3.48 14.37 21.83
CA PHE A 15 4.08 13.04 21.63
C PHE A 15 3.21 11.92 22.23
N ARG A 16 1.90 11.95 21.97
CA ARG A 16 0.91 11.01 22.54
C ARG A 16 1.29 9.54 22.32
N SER A 17 1.82 9.20 21.14
CA SER A 17 2.27 7.85 20.79
C SER A 17 3.41 7.32 21.68
N ARG A 18 4.17 8.22 22.31
CA ARG A 18 5.20 7.90 23.31
C ARG A 18 4.66 7.98 24.73
N ASP A 19 3.87 9.01 25.02
CA ASP A 19 3.52 9.33 26.41
C ASP A 19 2.34 8.49 26.94
N PHE A 20 1.41 8.08 26.08
CA PHE A 20 0.17 7.43 26.52
C PHE A 20 -0.03 6.03 25.96
N PHE A 21 0.27 5.83 24.68
CA PHE A 21 0.05 4.53 24.03
C PHE A 21 0.94 3.38 24.52
N PRO A 22 2.23 3.57 24.87
CA PRO A 22 3.09 2.45 25.24
C PRO A 22 2.63 1.73 26.51
N GLU A 23 2.23 2.48 27.55
CA GLU A 23 1.72 1.89 28.79
C GLU A 23 0.43 1.10 28.54
N ALA A 24 -0.49 1.65 27.73
CA ALA A 24 -1.71 0.96 27.37
C ALA A 24 -1.44 -0.33 26.58
N VAL A 25 -0.49 -0.34 25.65
CA VAL A 25 -0.09 -1.55 24.91
C VAL A 25 0.43 -2.62 25.87
N VAL A 26 1.32 -2.27 26.79
CA VAL A 26 1.86 -3.19 27.79
C VAL A 26 0.75 -3.73 28.69
N GLY A 27 -0.12 -2.88 29.20
CA GLY A 27 -1.25 -3.30 30.03
C GLY A 27 -2.21 -4.23 29.30
N LEU A 28 -2.56 -3.92 28.05
CA LEU A 28 -3.41 -4.79 27.22
C LEU A 28 -2.76 -6.16 26.98
N MET A 29 -1.44 -6.22 26.79
CA MET A 29 -0.71 -7.49 26.70
C MET A 29 -0.76 -8.29 28.00
N HIS A 30 -0.86 -7.63 29.15
CA HIS A 30 -1.06 -8.26 30.46
C HIS A 30 -2.54 -8.52 30.80
N GLY A 31 -3.47 -8.24 29.89
CA GLY A 31 -4.90 -8.46 30.10
C GLY A 31 -5.60 -7.37 30.93
N GLU A 32 -4.98 -6.21 31.11
CA GLU A 32 -5.58 -5.08 31.82
C GLU A 32 -6.67 -4.43 30.96
N THR A 33 -7.93 -4.70 31.32
CA THR A 33 -9.10 -4.21 30.58
C THR A 33 -9.35 -2.71 30.76
N LYS A 34 -8.71 -2.06 31.74
CA LYS A 34 -8.83 -0.61 31.99
C LYS A 34 -8.42 0.25 30.78
N TYR A 35 -7.59 -0.30 29.89
CA TYR A 35 -7.13 0.35 28.65
C TYR A 35 -8.05 0.10 27.45
N ILE A 36 -9.11 -0.70 27.60
CA ILE A 36 -10.15 -0.90 26.58
C ILE A 36 -11.20 0.20 26.76
N GLY A 37 -11.34 1.07 25.77
CA GLY A 37 -12.30 2.16 25.78
C GLY A 37 -13.65 1.78 25.19
N GLU A 38 -14.36 2.79 24.69
CA GLU A 38 -15.67 2.62 24.06
C GLU A 38 -15.60 1.71 22.84
N LYS A 39 -16.60 0.85 22.71
CA LYS A 39 -16.86 0.09 21.48
C LYS A 39 -17.17 1.07 20.35
N ARG A 40 -16.56 0.85 19.20
CA ARG A 40 -16.70 1.67 17.99
C ARG A 40 -17.19 0.81 16.84
N ASP A 41 -17.89 1.45 15.92
CA ASP A 41 -18.24 0.83 14.65
C ASP A 41 -17.05 0.92 13.68
N LEU A 42 -16.85 -0.09 12.83
CA LEU A 42 -15.76 -0.10 11.85
C LEU A 42 -15.98 0.92 10.72
N SER A 43 -17.21 1.37 10.48
CA SER A 43 -17.56 2.38 9.48
C SER A 43 -16.91 3.74 9.71
N ILE A 44 -16.32 4.00 10.89
CA ILE A 44 -15.57 5.23 11.13
C ILE A 44 -14.22 5.26 10.38
N ILE A 45 -13.71 4.09 9.96
CA ILE A 45 -12.47 3.98 9.21
C ILE A 45 -12.83 4.17 7.72
N PRO A 46 -12.29 5.20 7.05
CA PRO A 46 -12.57 5.41 5.64
C PRO A 46 -12.03 4.26 4.78
N ASP A 47 -12.70 4.01 3.66
CA ASP A 47 -12.22 3.06 2.65
C ASP A 47 -10.88 3.51 2.06
N ILE A 48 -10.09 2.53 1.62
CA ILE A 48 -8.81 2.79 0.95
C ILE A 48 -9.09 3.48 -0.40
N PRO A 49 -8.45 4.64 -0.69
CA PRO A 49 -8.56 5.28 -1.99
C PRO A 49 -8.13 4.35 -3.12
N LYS A 50 -8.95 4.20 -4.15
CA LYS A 50 -8.66 3.31 -5.28
C LYS A 50 -7.62 3.93 -6.21
N HIS A 51 -6.77 3.07 -6.79
CA HIS A 51 -5.89 3.42 -7.90
C HIS A 51 -4.97 4.61 -7.56
N ARG A 52 -4.27 4.49 -6.43
CA ARG A 52 -3.31 5.47 -5.91
C ARG A 52 -1.96 4.84 -5.67
N ILE A 53 -0.92 5.66 -5.68
CA ILE A 53 0.37 5.31 -5.08
C ILE A 53 0.21 5.28 -3.57
N ALA A 54 0.39 4.10 -2.96
CA ALA A 54 0.28 3.90 -1.53
C ALA A 54 1.62 4.11 -0.82
N TRP A 55 2.71 3.67 -1.45
CA TRP A 55 4.05 3.71 -0.85
C TRP A 55 5.14 3.61 -1.92
N ILE A 56 6.29 4.20 -1.64
CA ILE A 56 7.52 4.04 -2.43
C ILE A 56 8.57 3.45 -1.49
N ASP A 57 9.10 2.27 -1.82
CA ASP A 57 10.10 1.62 -0.98
C ASP A 57 11.52 2.18 -1.19
N GLY A 58 12.47 1.70 -0.39
CA GLY A 58 13.87 2.16 -0.46
C GLY A 58 14.61 1.84 -1.77
N TYR A 59 14.09 0.90 -2.57
CA TYR A 59 14.62 0.60 -3.91
C TYR A 59 13.94 1.47 -4.99
N GLY A 60 12.84 2.13 -4.63
CA GLY A 60 12.01 2.94 -5.51
C GLY A 60 11.00 2.11 -6.31
N ASN A 61 10.58 0.96 -5.78
CA ASN A 61 9.38 0.29 -6.25
C ASN A 61 8.15 1.05 -5.78
N ILE A 62 7.11 1.10 -6.61
CA ILE A 62 5.88 1.82 -6.34
C ILE A 62 4.81 0.81 -5.96
N LYS A 63 4.41 0.79 -4.69
CA LYS A 63 3.24 0.03 -4.24
C LYS A 63 1.98 0.85 -4.45
N THR A 64 0.95 0.21 -4.99
CA THR A 64 -0.31 0.84 -5.32
C THR A 64 -1.44 0.35 -4.42
N THR A 65 -2.57 1.06 -4.40
CA THR A 65 -3.81 0.59 -3.80
C THR A 65 -4.62 -0.32 -4.73
N VAL A 66 -4.11 -0.61 -5.93
CA VAL A 66 -4.73 -1.57 -6.87
C VAL A 66 -4.59 -2.98 -6.31
N ARG A 67 -5.67 -3.75 -6.36
CA ARG A 67 -5.74 -5.10 -5.78
C ARG A 67 -5.47 -6.18 -6.82
N GLN A 68 -4.87 -7.29 -6.37
CA GLN A 68 -4.61 -8.46 -7.23
C GLN A 68 -5.91 -8.99 -7.84
N SER A 69 -7.00 -9.00 -7.08
CA SER A 69 -8.34 -9.41 -7.56
C SER A 69 -8.89 -8.55 -8.72
N GLU A 70 -8.37 -7.34 -8.92
CA GLU A 70 -8.73 -6.48 -10.07
C GLU A 70 -8.00 -6.88 -11.36
N MET A 71 -6.95 -7.70 -11.26
CA MET A 71 -6.13 -8.08 -12.40
C MET A 71 -6.85 -9.12 -13.26
N LYS A 72 -7.12 -8.75 -14.52
CA LYS A 72 -7.74 -9.62 -15.53
C LYS A 72 -6.77 -9.98 -16.66
N TYR A 73 -5.48 -9.73 -16.45
CA TYR A 73 -4.43 -9.85 -17.46
C TYR A 73 -3.71 -11.19 -17.34
N THR A 74 -3.10 -11.63 -18.44
CA THR A 74 -2.27 -12.83 -18.45
C THR A 74 -0.81 -12.47 -18.18
N PRO A 75 -0.06 -13.23 -17.37
CA PRO A 75 1.37 -12.98 -17.18
C PRO A 75 2.12 -12.87 -18.51
N GLY A 76 3.03 -11.90 -18.60
CA GLY A 76 3.75 -11.53 -19.83
C GLY A 76 3.01 -10.53 -20.72
N GLN A 77 1.76 -10.19 -20.42
CA GLN A 77 1.00 -9.21 -21.18
C GLN A 77 1.52 -7.78 -20.94
N PRO A 78 1.79 -6.99 -21.99
CA PRO A 78 2.16 -5.59 -21.83
C PRO A 78 0.95 -4.73 -21.45
N LEU A 79 1.17 -3.87 -20.46
CA LEU A 79 0.22 -2.87 -19.97
C LEU A 79 0.84 -1.48 -20.13
N ARG A 80 0.03 -0.50 -20.51
CA ARG A 80 0.41 0.90 -20.43
C ARG A 80 0.06 1.42 -19.05
N VAL A 81 1.07 1.69 -18.24
CA VAL A 81 0.93 2.32 -16.92
C VAL A 81 1.04 3.83 -17.09
N THR A 82 0.13 4.56 -16.43
CA THR A 82 0.08 6.02 -16.42
C THR A 82 0.18 6.51 -14.98
N ILE A 83 1.18 7.33 -14.68
CA ILE A 83 1.33 8.02 -13.39
C ILE A 83 1.65 9.48 -13.69
N THR A 84 0.90 10.41 -13.10
CA THR A 84 1.11 11.87 -13.26
C THR A 84 1.27 12.32 -14.73
N GLY A 85 0.54 11.69 -15.65
CA GLY A 85 0.59 11.95 -17.09
C GLY A 85 1.74 11.25 -17.85
N MET A 86 2.73 10.71 -17.16
CA MET A 86 3.78 9.89 -17.78
C MET A 86 3.29 8.48 -18.05
N LYS A 87 3.48 8.03 -19.30
CA LYS A 87 3.10 6.72 -19.80
C LYS A 87 4.34 5.86 -20.00
N ARG A 88 4.32 4.63 -19.49
CA ARG A 88 5.35 3.60 -19.73
C ARG A 88 4.71 2.24 -19.95
N ILE A 89 5.42 1.37 -20.66
CA ILE A 89 5.03 -0.03 -20.79
C ILE A 89 5.59 -0.81 -19.62
N ALA A 90 4.72 -1.56 -18.95
CA ALA A 90 5.07 -2.53 -17.92
C ALA A 90 4.48 -3.89 -18.29
N TYR A 91 5.15 -4.97 -17.92
CA TYR A 91 4.65 -6.32 -18.13
C TYR A 91 3.93 -6.79 -16.89
N PHE A 92 2.71 -7.27 -17.03
CA PHE A 92 2.02 -7.93 -15.93
C PHE A 92 2.72 -9.24 -15.61
N THR A 93 3.05 -9.50 -14.34
CA THR A 93 3.60 -10.78 -13.90
C THR A 93 2.87 -11.30 -12.67
N ASP A 94 2.96 -12.61 -12.43
CA ASP A 94 2.36 -13.29 -11.28
C ASP A 94 3.21 -13.23 -10.00
N GLY A 95 4.27 -12.41 -10.00
CA GLY A 95 5.26 -12.31 -8.93
C GLY A 95 6.56 -13.06 -9.23
N THR A 96 6.65 -13.78 -10.34
CA THR A 96 7.95 -14.18 -10.88
C THR A 96 8.64 -12.93 -11.46
N PHE A 97 9.92 -12.70 -11.13
CA PHE A 97 10.76 -11.61 -11.67
C PHE A 97 11.12 -11.82 -13.15
N SER A 98 10.19 -12.38 -13.93
CA SER A 98 10.34 -12.86 -15.30
C SER A 98 10.26 -11.74 -16.34
N VAL A 99 10.81 -10.56 -16.01
CA VAL A 99 11.05 -9.46 -16.97
C VAL A 99 12.54 -9.30 -17.21
N ARG A 100 12.93 -8.67 -18.32
CA ARG A 100 14.34 -8.37 -18.60
C ARG A 100 14.82 -7.19 -17.76
N GLU A 101 16.13 -7.02 -17.70
CA GLU A 101 16.72 -5.88 -16.99
C GLU A 101 16.37 -4.60 -17.76
N GLY A 102 16.03 -3.54 -17.04
CA GLY A 102 15.51 -2.30 -17.63
C GLY A 102 14.02 -2.35 -18.02
N GLU A 103 13.31 -3.45 -17.77
CA GLU A 103 11.86 -3.53 -18.00
C GLU A 103 11.07 -3.32 -16.70
N LEU A 104 9.92 -2.65 -16.85
CA LEU A 104 8.94 -2.50 -15.76
C LEU A 104 8.11 -3.78 -15.64
N ALA A 105 7.92 -4.22 -14.41
CA ALA A 105 7.00 -5.29 -14.06
C ALA A 105 5.90 -4.74 -13.15
N PHE A 106 4.67 -5.19 -13.40
CA PHE A 106 3.52 -4.92 -12.55
C PHE A 106 3.00 -6.24 -11.97
N ALA A 107 3.17 -6.45 -10.67
CA ALA A 107 3.02 -7.76 -10.06
C ALA A 107 2.43 -7.67 -8.64
N PRO A 108 1.84 -8.76 -8.11
CA PRO A 108 1.40 -8.79 -6.72
C PRO A 108 2.57 -8.64 -5.75
N GLY A 109 2.47 -7.66 -4.84
CA GLY A 109 3.46 -7.39 -3.80
C GLY A 109 3.36 -8.32 -2.59
N SER A 110 4.16 -8.06 -1.56
CA SER A 110 4.17 -8.87 -0.32
C SER A 110 3.06 -8.51 0.68
N SER A 111 2.39 -7.37 0.52
CA SER A 111 1.35 -6.87 1.44
C SER A 111 -0.07 -6.97 0.85
N GLY A 112 -1.08 -6.85 1.72
CA GLY A 112 -2.50 -6.96 1.35
C GLY A 112 -3.18 -8.26 1.75
N ALA A 113 -2.47 -9.15 2.46
CA ALA A 113 -2.96 -10.45 2.91
C ALA A 113 -3.50 -11.30 1.74
N GLY A 114 -4.73 -11.81 1.82
CA GLY A 114 -5.33 -12.69 0.81
C GLY A 114 -5.62 -12.01 -0.54
N ASP A 115 -5.69 -10.68 -0.58
CA ASP A 115 -5.89 -9.90 -1.80
C ASP A 115 -4.77 -8.84 -1.88
N ARG A 116 -3.67 -9.23 -2.52
CA ARG A 116 -2.41 -8.49 -2.47
C ARG A 116 -2.52 -7.14 -3.16
N PHE A 117 -1.76 -6.17 -2.68
CA PHE A 117 -1.57 -4.91 -3.38
C PHE A 117 -0.59 -5.09 -4.53
N MET A 118 -0.92 -4.53 -5.68
CA MET A 118 -0.05 -4.55 -6.85
C MET A 118 1.10 -3.55 -6.69
N GLU A 119 2.27 -3.95 -7.17
CA GLU A 119 3.50 -3.17 -7.15
C GLU A 119 4.06 -3.03 -8.56
N LEU A 120 4.61 -1.85 -8.84
CA LEU A 120 5.36 -1.56 -10.04
C LEU A 120 6.84 -1.45 -9.67
N PHE A 121 7.68 -2.28 -10.28
CA PHE A 121 9.12 -2.22 -10.11
C PHE A 121 9.84 -2.23 -11.45
N LEU A 122 11.04 -1.67 -11.48
CA LEU A 122 11.88 -1.61 -12.68
C LEU A 122 13.10 -2.49 -12.43
N ARG A 123 13.28 -3.56 -13.21
CA ARG A 123 14.34 -4.53 -12.91
C ARG A 123 15.73 -3.89 -13.08
N GLY A 124 16.50 -3.86 -12.00
CA GLY A 124 17.85 -3.29 -11.97
C GLY A 124 17.90 -1.77 -11.74
N LEU A 125 16.76 -1.09 -11.65
CA LEU A 125 16.67 0.37 -11.53
C LEU A 125 15.49 0.76 -10.61
N SER A 126 15.11 2.04 -10.61
CA SER A 126 14.05 2.59 -9.74
C SER A 126 12.84 3.01 -10.58
N ALA A 127 11.68 2.38 -10.35
CA ALA A 127 10.43 2.77 -11.00
C ALA A 127 10.02 4.20 -10.60
N TRP A 128 10.20 4.57 -9.32
CA TRP A 128 9.93 5.93 -8.84
C TRP A 128 10.71 7.00 -9.62
N LYS A 129 12.01 6.78 -9.89
CA LYS A 129 12.80 7.70 -10.72
C LYS A 129 12.35 7.70 -12.18
N GLU A 130 12.00 6.54 -12.73
CA GLU A 130 11.53 6.39 -14.12
C GLU A 130 10.25 7.19 -14.39
N PHE A 131 9.35 7.26 -13.41
CA PHE A 131 8.14 8.09 -13.47
C PHE A 131 8.35 9.49 -12.89
N GLY A 132 9.57 10.01 -12.89
CA GLY A 132 9.84 11.42 -12.53
C GLY A 132 9.57 11.76 -11.06
N LYS A 133 9.69 10.79 -10.16
CA LYS A 133 9.51 10.92 -8.70
C LYS A 133 8.10 11.40 -8.30
N PRO A 134 7.04 10.64 -8.65
CA PRO A 134 5.68 11.01 -8.28
C PRO A 134 5.50 11.00 -6.75
N ASP A 135 4.56 11.81 -6.27
CA ASP A 135 4.18 11.82 -4.87
C ASP A 135 3.30 10.60 -4.53
N ILE A 136 3.46 10.09 -3.31
CA ILE A 136 2.37 10.13 -2.34
C ILE A 136 0.94 10.28 -2.88
N GLU A 137 0.10 9.23 -2.95
CA GLU A 137 -1.31 9.38 -3.32
C GLU A 137 -1.58 9.92 -4.73
N SER A 138 -0.58 9.97 -5.61
CA SER A 138 -0.80 10.26 -7.02
C SER A 138 -1.69 9.20 -7.66
N GLU A 139 -2.46 9.61 -8.67
CA GLU A 139 -3.27 8.70 -9.45
C GLU A 139 -2.41 7.68 -10.22
N PHE A 140 -2.84 6.42 -10.17
CA PHE A 140 -2.22 5.30 -10.87
C PHE A 140 -3.21 4.70 -11.86
N GLY A 141 -2.90 4.80 -13.15
CA GLY A 141 -3.69 4.20 -14.22
C GLY A 141 -2.96 3.02 -14.88
N MET A 142 -3.74 2.05 -15.36
CA MET A 142 -3.23 0.98 -16.22
C MET A 142 -4.26 0.61 -17.27
N GLU A 143 -3.79 0.31 -18.47
CA GLU A 143 -4.64 -0.16 -19.58
C GLU A 143 -3.90 -1.19 -20.43
N ARG A 144 -4.65 -2.02 -21.14
CA ARG A 144 -4.06 -2.96 -22.11
C ARG A 144 -3.48 -2.16 -23.28
N VAL A 145 -2.30 -2.58 -23.75
CA VAL A 145 -1.79 -2.13 -25.05
C VAL A 145 -2.54 -2.91 -26.13
N GLU A 146 -3.21 -2.19 -27.03
CA GLU A 146 -3.81 -2.75 -28.26
C GLU A 146 -2.74 -3.25 -29.23
#